data_AF-A0A6J1GK36-F1
#
_entry.id   AF-A0A6J1GK36-F1
#
_cell.length_a   1.000
_cell.length_b   1.000
_cell.length_c   1.000
_cell.angle_alpha   90.00
_cell.angle_beta   90.00
_cell.angle_gamma   90.00
#
_symmetry.space_group_name_H-M   'P 1'
#
loop_
_entity.id
_entity.type
_entity.pdbx_description
1 polymer ?
#
loop_
_entity_poly.entity_id
_entity_poly.type
_entity_poly.pdbx_seq_one_letter_code
_entity_poly.pdbx_strand_id
1 'polypeptide(L)'
;MSAKQRSNISPYFINELLHVNFQSMQRLGDPVLKPFLQDVVQFVPLTQTLGLVMLTKPQLLPSIFEQVGIPVLLDWAGHFGMLGYYTILSTFVDPIIRPFLSSLTPKMNFEWKRRLEAWKYGAGLDYKL
;
A
#
# COMPACT_ATOMS: atom_id res chain seq x y z
N MET A 1 2.17 10.17 -11.97
CA MET A 1 3.32 9.47 -12.60
C MET A 1 2.96 9.21 -14.06
N SER A 2 3.79 9.61 -15.03
CA SER A 2 3.56 9.32 -16.46
C SER A 2 4.59 8.29 -16.94
N ALA A 3 4.13 7.27 -17.67
CA ALA A 3 5.00 6.26 -18.25
C ALA A 3 5.94 6.88 -19.30
N LYS A 4 7.15 6.32 -19.45
CA LYS A 4 8.04 6.74 -20.55
C LYS A 4 7.39 6.41 -21.89
N GLN A 5 7.41 7.38 -22.81
CA GLN A 5 6.68 7.33 -24.08
C GLN A 5 7.34 6.41 -25.14
N ARG A 6 8.57 5.94 -24.89
CA ARG A 6 9.34 5.04 -25.77
C ARG A 6 10.13 4.02 -24.93
N SER A 7 9.46 2.98 -24.46
CA SER A 7 10.11 1.79 -23.91
C SER A 7 10.06 0.67 -24.97
N ASN A 8 11.04 -0.24 -25.00
CA ASN A 8 11.05 -1.35 -25.96
C ASN A 8 10.17 -2.53 -25.48
N ILE A 9 9.13 -2.18 -24.71
CA ILE A 9 8.30 -3.11 -23.95
C ILE A 9 7.06 -3.40 -24.77
N SER A 10 6.55 -4.64 -24.63
CA SER A 10 5.31 -5.06 -25.26
C SER A 10 4.18 -4.04 -25.00
N PRO A 11 3.41 -3.64 -26.04
CA PRO A 11 2.27 -2.76 -25.86
C PRO A 11 1.19 -3.36 -24.94
N TYR A 12 1.23 -4.66 -24.68
CA TYR A 12 0.31 -5.36 -23.78
C TYR A 12 0.83 -5.46 -22.33
N PHE A 13 2.03 -4.98 -22.03
CA PHE A 13 2.69 -5.18 -20.74
C PHE A 13 1.86 -4.68 -19.54
N ILE A 14 1.24 -3.50 -19.67
CA ILE A 14 0.39 -2.96 -18.58
C ILE A 14 -0.81 -3.88 -18.32
N ASN A 15 -1.42 -4.42 -19.37
CA ASN A 15 -2.55 -5.35 -19.23
C ASN A 15 -2.10 -6.67 -18.62
N GLU A 16 -0.93 -7.19 -19.00
CA GLU A 16 -0.35 -8.38 -18.40
C GLU A 16 -0.05 -8.17 -16.91
N LEU A 17 0.57 -7.04 -16.56
CA LEU A 17 0.87 -6.69 -15.17
C LEU A 17 -0.41 -6.61 -14.32
N LEU A 18 -1.44 -5.93 -14.81
CA LEU A 18 -2.74 -5.85 -14.15
C LEU A 18 -3.38 -7.24 -14.01
N HIS A 19 -3.37 -8.05 -15.07
CA HIS A 19 -3.93 -9.40 -15.04
C HIS A 19 -3.26 -10.27 -13.98
N VAL A 20 -1.93 -10.28 -13.93
CA VAL A 20 -1.15 -11.06 -12.95
C VAL A 20 -1.40 -10.56 -11.52
N ASN A 21 -1.51 -9.24 -11.32
CA ASN A 21 -1.84 -8.68 -10.01
C ASN A 21 -3.23 -9.12 -9.54
N PHE A 22 -4.27 -8.98 -10.37
CA PHE A 22 -5.62 -9.42 -10.04
C PHE A 22 -5.72 -10.92 -9.81
N GLN A 23 -5.03 -11.73 -10.63
CA GLN A 23 -4.95 -13.17 -10.42
C GLN A 23 -4.30 -13.51 -9.08
N SER A 24 -3.24 -12.78 -8.69
CA SER A 24 -2.57 -12.95 -7.40
C SER A 24 -3.49 -12.57 -6.24
N MET A 25 -4.18 -11.43 -6.32
CA MET A 25 -5.16 -11.01 -5.32
C MET A 25 -6.32 -12.00 -5.19
N GLN A 26 -6.83 -12.52 -6.31
CA GLN A 26 -7.88 -13.53 -6.31
C GLN A 26 -7.44 -14.82 -5.59
N ARG A 27 -6.18 -15.26 -5.80
CA ARG A 27 -5.60 -16.40 -5.07
C ARG A 27 -5.43 -16.14 -3.58
N LEU A 28 -5.14 -14.90 -3.20
CA LEU A 28 -5.00 -14.48 -1.79
C LEU A 28 -6.36 -14.26 -1.10
N GLY A 29 -7.43 -14.16 -1.87
CA GLY A 29 -8.81 -14.14 -1.40
C GLY A 29 -9.36 -12.75 -1.06
N ASP A 30 -10.58 -12.75 -0.54
CA ASP A 30 -11.39 -11.55 -0.27
C ASP A 30 -10.70 -10.48 0.58
N PRO A 31 -9.96 -10.81 1.67
CA PRO A 31 -9.27 -9.80 2.48
C PRO A 31 -8.19 -9.02 1.71
N VAL A 32 -7.73 -9.53 0.58
CA VAL A 32 -6.77 -8.85 -0.30
C VAL A 32 -7.48 -8.20 -1.49
N LEU A 33 -8.37 -8.94 -2.15
CA LEU A 33 -9.03 -8.48 -3.37
C LEU A 33 -10.05 -7.37 -3.12
N LYS A 34 -10.93 -7.52 -2.12
CA LYS A 34 -12.05 -6.58 -1.90
C LYS A 34 -11.62 -5.16 -1.52
N PRO A 35 -10.66 -4.92 -0.61
CA PRO A 35 -10.21 -3.56 -0.33
C PRO A 35 -9.61 -2.91 -1.59
N PHE A 36 -8.81 -3.65 -2.36
CA PHE A 36 -8.23 -3.14 -3.60
C PHE A 36 -9.30 -2.72 -4.63
N LEU A 37 -10.39 -3.49 -4.77
CA LEU A 37 -11.51 -3.14 -5.65
C LEU A 37 -12.27 -1.88 -5.22
N GLN A 38 -12.12 -1.45 -3.97
CA GLN A 38 -12.68 -0.19 -3.44
C GLN A 38 -11.63 0.94 -3.42
N ASP A 39 -10.52 0.76 -4.13
CA ASP A 39 -9.38 1.69 -4.15
C ASP A 39 -8.75 1.91 -2.76
N VAL A 40 -8.87 0.91 -1.88
CA VAL A 40 -8.21 0.91 -0.56
C VAL A 40 -6.96 0.07 -0.61
N VAL A 41 -5.81 0.72 -0.51
CA VAL A 41 -4.49 0.07 -0.46
C VAL A 41 -4.06 -0.09 0.99
N GLN A 42 -3.86 -1.34 1.41
CA GLN A 42 -3.36 -1.71 2.73
C GLN A 42 -1.99 -2.37 2.64
N PHE A 43 -1.13 -2.15 3.63
CA PHE A 43 0.25 -2.63 3.60
C PHE A 43 0.36 -4.16 3.43
N VAL A 44 -0.39 -4.93 4.24
CA VAL A 44 -0.31 -6.40 4.23
C VAL A 44 -0.84 -6.99 2.91
N PRO A 45 -2.07 -6.69 2.46
CA PRO A 45 -2.57 -7.09 1.14
C PRO A 45 -1.64 -6.74 -0.03
N LEU A 46 -1.10 -5.53 -0.05
CA LEU A 46 -0.18 -5.09 -1.11
C LEU A 46 1.12 -5.91 -1.07
N THR A 47 1.71 -6.10 0.11
CA THR A 47 2.94 -6.89 0.29
C THR A 47 2.75 -8.33 -0.16
N GLN A 48 1.64 -8.96 0.23
CA GLN A 48 1.31 -10.33 -0.17
C GLN A 48 1.15 -10.45 -1.69
N THR A 49 0.44 -9.49 -2.30
CA THR A 49 0.24 -9.46 -3.75
C THR A 49 1.58 -9.33 -4.47
N LEU A 50 2.40 -8.34 -4.11
CA LEU A 50 3.72 -8.13 -4.72
C LEU A 50 4.63 -9.34 -4.54
N GLY A 51 4.67 -9.93 -3.34
CA GLY A 51 5.45 -11.13 -3.07
C GLY A 51 5.01 -12.31 -3.94
N LEU A 52 3.70 -12.54 -4.08
CA LEU A 52 3.17 -13.61 -4.92
C LEU A 52 3.48 -13.38 -6.40
N VAL A 53 3.41 -12.14 -6.88
CA VAL A 53 3.79 -11.76 -8.25
C VAL A 53 5.28 -12.02 -8.47
N MET A 54 6.14 -11.63 -7.53
CA MET A 54 7.60 -11.87 -7.63
C MET A 54 7.93 -13.37 -7.65
N LEU A 55 7.19 -14.19 -6.92
CA LEU A 55 7.39 -15.65 -6.89
C LEU A 55 6.86 -16.34 -8.16
N THR A 56 5.75 -15.87 -8.72
CA THR A 56 5.06 -16.57 -9.83
C THR A 56 5.42 -16.02 -11.22
N LYS A 57 5.80 -14.74 -11.31
CA LYS A 57 6.11 -14.03 -12.55
C LYS A 57 7.34 -13.09 -12.39
N PRO A 58 8.51 -13.60 -11.94
CA PRO A 58 9.71 -12.77 -11.71
C PRO A 58 10.19 -12.03 -12.96
N GLN A 59 9.91 -12.56 -14.15
CA GLN A 59 10.26 -11.95 -15.44
C GLN A 59 9.58 -10.59 -15.69
N LEU A 60 8.55 -10.22 -14.92
CA LEU A 60 7.95 -8.88 -15.00
C LEU A 60 8.86 -7.80 -14.40
N LEU A 61 9.75 -8.13 -13.47
CA LEU A 61 10.57 -7.15 -12.78
C LEU A 61 11.43 -6.33 -13.76
N PRO A 62 12.24 -6.92 -14.65
CA PRO A 62 13.02 -6.14 -15.62
C PRO A 62 12.16 -5.19 -16.47
N SER A 63 10.99 -5.63 -16.91
CA SER A 63 10.06 -4.80 -17.70
C SER A 63 9.49 -3.64 -16.87
N ILE A 64 9.21 -3.84 -15.57
CA ILE A 64 8.83 -2.75 -14.67
C ILE A 64 9.97 -1.72 -14.60
N PHE A 65 11.20 -2.15 -14.35
CA PHE A 65 12.37 -1.26 -14.27
C PHE A 65 12.58 -0.46 -15.56
N GLU A 66 12.44 -1.10 -16.73
CA GLU A 66 12.56 -0.43 -18.02
C GLU A 66 11.41 0.56 -18.29
N GLN A 67 10.18 0.22 -17.90
CA GLN A 67 8.99 1.05 -18.12
C GLN A 67 8.98 2.33 -17.28
N VAL A 68 9.23 2.21 -15.97
CA VAL A 68 9.07 3.32 -15.03
C VAL A 68 10.40 3.96 -14.61
N GLY A 69 11.51 3.21 -14.68
CA GLY A 69 12.83 3.68 -14.26
C GLY A 69 13.06 3.64 -12.74
N ILE A 70 14.34 3.61 -12.37
CA ILE A 70 14.78 3.53 -10.96
C ILE A 70 14.28 4.70 -10.10
N PRO A 71 14.33 5.98 -10.53
CA PRO A 71 13.91 7.09 -9.67
C PRO A 71 12.44 6.98 -9.24
N VAL A 72 11.58 6.54 -10.15
CA VAL A 72 10.15 6.35 -9.89
C VAL A 72 9.93 5.20 -8.89
N LEU A 73 10.70 4.13 -9.00
CA LEU A 73 10.61 3.00 -8.08
C LEU A 73 11.09 3.35 -6.67
N LEU A 74 12.11 4.19 -6.54
CA LEU A 74 12.59 4.67 -5.23
C LEU A 74 11.54 5.56 -4.54
N ASP A 75 10.92 6.47 -5.29
CA ASP A 75 9.82 7.31 -4.79
C ASP A 75 8.64 6.44 -4.32
N TRP A 76 8.22 5.49 -5.16
CA TRP A 76 7.19 4.51 -4.81
C TRP A 76 7.56 3.67 -3.57
N ALA A 77 8.83 3.25 -3.43
CA ALA A 77 9.30 2.50 -2.27
C ALA A 77 9.22 3.34 -0.98
N GLY A 78 9.46 4.64 -1.07
CA GLY A 78 9.23 5.59 0.03
C GLY A 78 7.76 5.61 0.47
N HIS A 79 6.83 5.70 -0.50
CA HIS A 79 5.39 5.64 -0.22
C HIS A 79 4.96 4.29 0.40
N PHE A 80 5.47 3.18 -0.13
CA PHE A 80 5.25 1.85 0.41
C PHE A 80 5.76 1.73 1.86
N GLY A 81 6.94 2.28 2.15
CA GLY A 81 7.49 2.35 3.50
C GLY A 81 6.63 3.18 4.45
N MET A 82 6.11 4.33 3.99
CA MET A 82 5.20 5.16 4.79
C MET A 82 3.87 4.48 5.08
N LEU A 83 3.33 3.72 4.13
CA LEU A 83 2.14 2.89 4.33
C LEU A 83 2.37 1.84 5.44
N GLY A 84 3.53 1.17 5.42
CA GLY A 84 3.94 0.25 6.48
C GLY A 84 4.11 0.96 7.82
N TYR A 85 4.75 2.12 7.84
CA TYR A 85 4.95 2.92 9.05
C TYR A 85 3.61 3.32 9.69
N TYR A 86 2.65 3.84 8.92
CA TYR A 86 1.32 4.20 9.43
C TYR A 86 0.54 2.98 9.90
N THR A 87 0.68 1.85 9.20
CA THR A 87 0.09 0.56 9.62
C THR A 87 0.60 0.15 11.00
N ILE A 88 1.92 0.24 11.23
CA ILE A 88 2.56 -0.10 12.51
C ILE A 88 2.10 0.86 13.61
N LEU A 89 2.14 2.18 13.34
CA LEU A 89 1.70 3.18 14.30
C LEU A 89 0.24 2.99 14.70
N SER A 90 -0.66 2.78 13.74
CA SER A 90 -2.08 2.58 14.03
C SER A 90 -2.37 1.25 14.74
N THR A 91 -1.62 0.19 14.43
CA THR A 91 -1.89 -1.16 14.98
C THR A 91 -1.29 -1.35 16.36
N PHE A 92 -0.07 -0.85 16.58
CA PHE A 92 0.69 -1.14 17.79
C PHE A 92 0.88 0.08 18.70
N VAL A 93 0.94 1.29 18.15
CA VAL A 93 1.23 2.50 18.94
C VAL A 93 -0.03 3.22 19.39
N ASP A 94 -1.06 3.37 18.54
CA ASP A 94 -2.36 3.97 18.92
C ASP A 94 -2.95 3.32 20.18
N PRO A 95 -3.08 1.98 20.30
CA PRO A 95 -3.72 1.37 21.46
C PRO A 95 -2.95 1.61 22.76
N ILE A 96 -1.64 1.81 22.69
CA ILE A 96 -0.78 2.11 23.85
C ILE A 96 -0.97 3.56 24.28
N ILE A 97 -1.01 4.52 23.34
CA ILE A 97 -1.05 5.95 23.66
C ILE A 97 -2.47 6.42 24.01
N ARG A 98 -3.49 5.88 23.33
CA ARG A 98 -4.88 6.35 23.40
C ARG A 98 -5.45 6.44 24.82
N PRO A 99 -5.21 5.50 25.76
CA PRO A 99 -5.68 5.61 27.15
C PRO A 99 -5.10 6.80 27.91
N PHE A 100 -3.88 7.23 27.58
CA PHE A 100 -3.21 8.34 28.25
C PHE A 100 -3.65 9.71 27.73
N LEU A 101 -4.40 9.78 26.62
CA LEU A 101 -4.82 11.07 26.05
C LEU A 101 -5.86 11.80 26.91
N SER A 102 -6.58 11.08 27.78
CA SER A 102 -7.61 11.70 28.64
C SER A 102 -7.03 12.61 29.72
N SER A 103 -5.75 12.46 30.08
CA SER A 103 -5.08 13.32 31.07
C SER A 103 -4.48 14.59 30.45
N LEU A 104 -4.56 14.77 29.14
CA LEU A 104 -4.04 15.94 28.45
C LEU A 104 -5.02 17.11 28.48
N THR A 105 -4.51 18.33 28.25
CA THR A 105 -5.37 19.50 28.02
C THR A 105 -6.31 19.27 26.82
N PRO A 106 -7.50 19.90 26.77
CA PRO A 106 -8.47 19.68 25.70
C PRO A 106 -7.88 19.87 24.29
N LYS A 107 -7.05 20.89 24.10
CA LYS A 107 -6.37 21.17 22.83
C LYS A 107 -5.42 20.04 22.43
N MET A 108 -4.53 19.63 23.33
CA MET A 108 -3.57 18.56 23.06
C MET A 108 -4.27 17.22 22.81
N ASN A 109 -5.32 16.92 23.58
CA ASN A 109 -6.12 15.72 23.39
C ASN A 109 -6.74 15.68 21.98
N PHE A 110 -7.30 16.80 21.52
CA PHE A 110 -7.84 16.91 20.16
C PHE A 110 -6.77 16.69 19.08
N GLU A 111 -5.63 17.38 19.18
CA GLU A 111 -4.53 17.26 18.22
C GLU A 111 -3.99 15.82 18.12
N TRP A 112 -3.81 15.15 19.27
CA TRP A 112 -3.40 13.76 19.30
C TRP A 112 -4.45 12.84 18.69
N LYS A 113 -5.73 13.01 19.00
CA LYS A 113 -6.81 12.25 18.36
C LYS A 113 -6.80 12.39 16.84
N ARG A 114 -6.56 13.60 16.30
CA ARG A 114 -6.43 13.82 14.85
C ARG A 114 -5.22 13.09 14.27
N ARG A 115 -4.07 13.09 14.95
CA ARG A 115 -2.86 12.36 14.51
C ARG A 115 -3.07 10.85 14.50
N LEU A 116 -3.66 10.32 15.56
CA LEU A 116 -4.02 8.90 15.68
C LEU A 116 -4.96 8.46 14.54
N GLU A 117 -5.97 9.27 14.24
CA GLU A 117 -6.86 9.05 13.10
C GLU A 117 -6.14 9.11 11.75
N ALA A 118 -5.23 10.07 11.56
CA ALA A 118 -4.44 10.16 10.33
C ALA A 118 -3.61 8.89 10.07
N TRP A 119 -3.10 8.23 11.12
CA TRP A 119 -2.41 6.94 10.97
C TRP A 119 -3.36 5.84 10.48
N LYS A 120 -4.54 5.74 11.11
CA LYS A 120 -5.54 4.73 10.75
C LYS A 120 -6.04 4.89 9.32
N TYR A 121 -6.52 6.09 8.98
CA TYR A 121 -7.07 6.38 7.65
C TYR A 121 -5.97 6.39 6.57
N GLY A 122 -4.79 6.93 6.88
CA GLY A 122 -3.66 6.94 5.94
C GLY A 122 -3.09 5.53 5.65
N ALA A 123 -3.43 4.53 6.47
CA ALA A 123 -3.09 3.13 6.22
C ALA A 123 -4.27 2.28 5.68
N GLY A 124 -5.43 2.88 5.42
CA GLY A 124 -6.63 2.18 4.97
C GLY A 124 -7.21 1.20 6.00
N LEU A 125 -6.89 1.37 7.29
CA LEU A 125 -7.32 0.48 8.39
C LEU A 125 -8.74 0.79 8.91
N ASP A 126 -9.45 1.70 8.24
CA ASP A 126 -10.87 1.98 8.40
C ASP A 126 -11.77 1.09 7.54
N TYR A 127 -11.20 0.41 6.54
CA TYR A 127 -11.89 -0.59 5.74
C TYR A 127 -12.47 -1.72 6.60
N LYS A 128 -13.69 -2.14 6.27
CA LYS A 128 -14.39 -3.28 6.87
C LYS A 128 -14.91 -4.18 5.75
N LEU A 129 -14.64 -5.48 5.88
CA LEU A 129 -15.07 -6.51 4.93
C LEU A 129 -16.58 -6.75 4.98
#